data_AF-A0A7C7IXU9-F1
#
_entry.id   AF-A0A7C7IXU9-F1
#
_cell.length_a   1.000
_cell.length_b   1.000
_cell.length_c   1.000
_cell.angle_alpha   90.00
_cell.angle_beta   90.00
_cell.angle_gamma   90.00
#
_symmetry.space_group_name_H-M   'P 1'
#
loop_
_entity.id
_entity.type
_entity.pdbx_description
1 polymer ?
#
loop_
_entity_poly.entity_id
_entity_poly.type
_entity_poly.pdbx_seq_one_letter_code
_entity_poly.pdbx_strand_id
1 'polypeptide(L)'
;MRILPFYLLVFLVFACEWPFDTTPTDESQYFIVSISHDITRIVDSAIVEISWTEVTIEDFFHFIIERRSAIESTWIKRATISNPTISSYTDMVDDDTTFYYRVSISDINGNARSGEASTTIPLTTKLFVPADYDTIQHAFSTPITDDGDSIIVSPGEYNGSLGVLGKNVVIKSTHGFTSTSIIADDYFRCVNINKGVLQGFLITGGFRYYKDGTSNVGGGVYASGSAILKNNYISENTAPGQGGGLYLTENASLYNNIVFHNVGNNVGGIFINNATGKVINNTIVGNIIVGDSLGGVAITNSSVTFLNNIISGHTGFDLLVTDDAPASVVAYCRFKDADPTDSNGNIPDDPLFLEVANEDFHLRPDSPCTNTGHPGDEYRNNNGSQNDMGAYGGPYGE
;
A
#
# COMPACT_ATOMS: atom_id res chain seq x y z
N MET A 1 -6.49 29.77 98.68
CA MET A 1 -6.26 29.05 97.40
C MET A 1 -7.39 28.04 97.23
N ARG A 2 -8.32 28.29 96.30
CA ARG A 2 -9.32 27.30 95.85
C ARG A 2 -8.97 26.95 94.41
N ILE A 3 -8.79 25.66 94.14
CA ILE A 3 -8.36 25.10 92.85
C ILE A 3 -9.62 24.82 92.01
N LEU A 4 -9.67 25.35 90.79
CA LEU A 4 -10.68 25.07 89.78
C LEU A 4 -10.33 23.78 89.03
N PRO A 5 -11.27 22.88 88.69
CA PRO A 5 -11.00 21.81 87.74
C PRO A 5 -11.23 22.30 86.30
N PHE A 6 -10.26 22.00 85.44
CA PHE A 6 -10.23 22.30 84.02
C PHE A 6 -10.95 21.16 83.26
N TYR A 7 -12.03 21.45 82.54
CA TYR A 7 -12.66 20.49 81.63
C TYR A 7 -11.98 20.58 80.26
N LEU A 8 -11.34 19.49 79.84
CA LEU A 8 -10.74 19.33 78.52
C LEU A 8 -11.83 18.86 77.54
N LEU A 9 -12.21 19.73 76.60
CA LEU A 9 -13.11 19.38 75.50
C LEU A 9 -12.27 18.74 74.38
N VAL A 10 -12.46 17.43 74.15
CA VAL A 10 -11.83 16.72 73.03
C VAL A 10 -12.68 16.93 71.79
N PHE A 11 -12.21 17.73 70.85
CA PHE A 11 -12.77 17.80 69.50
C PHE A 11 -12.27 16.59 68.70
N LEU A 12 -13.17 15.65 68.40
CA LEU A 12 -12.98 14.64 67.36
C LEU A 12 -13.20 15.33 66.01
N VAL A 13 -12.12 15.70 65.34
CA VAL A 13 -12.16 16.12 63.94
C VAL A 13 -12.20 14.83 63.10
N PHE A 14 -13.35 14.50 62.54
CA PHE A 14 -13.38 13.63 61.37
C PHE A 14 -12.72 14.41 60.23
N ALA A 15 -11.49 14.05 59.87
CA ALA A 15 -10.88 14.51 58.65
C ALA A 15 -11.67 13.87 57.49
N CYS A 16 -12.51 14.65 56.81
CA CYS A 16 -12.96 14.30 55.48
C CYS A 16 -11.72 14.33 54.59
N GLU A 17 -11.29 13.17 54.10
CA GLU A 17 -10.18 13.08 53.15
C GLU A 17 -10.51 13.93 51.92
N TRP A 18 -9.59 14.82 51.56
CA TRP A 18 -9.77 15.72 50.43
C TRP A 18 -9.74 14.90 49.13
N PRO A 19 -10.75 15.02 48.25
CA PRO A 19 -10.88 14.20 47.03
C PRO A 19 -9.78 14.46 45.98
N PHE A 20 -8.85 15.39 46.25
CA PHE A 20 -7.73 15.75 45.38
C PHE A 20 -6.35 15.46 45.99
N ASP A 21 -6.25 14.79 47.13
CA ASP A 21 -4.94 14.46 47.73
C ASP A 21 -4.11 13.55 46.80
N THR A 22 -2.80 13.80 46.68
CA THR A 22 -1.96 13.30 45.58
C THR A 22 -1.24 11.98 45.89
N THR A 23 -1.36 11.47 47.11
CA THR A 23 -0.88 10.15 47.52
C THR A 23 -2.01 9.40 48.23
N PRO A 24 -2.77 8.55 47.52
CA PRO A 24 -3.84 7.77 48.13
C PRO A 24 -3.27 6.83 49.18
N THR A 25 -3.88 6.82 50.36
CA THR A 25 -3.54 5.91 51.47
C THR A 25 -4.18 4.53 51.30
N ASP A 26 -5.11 4.39 50.34
CA ASP A 26 -5.85 3.18 50.01
C ASP A 26 -6.09 3.08 48.47
N GLU A 27 -6.06 1.86 47.92
CA GLU A 27 -6.35 1.58 46.50
C GLU A 27 -7.81 1.94 46.13
N SER A 28 -8.71 2.00 47.11
CA SER A 28 -10.11 2.41 46.92
C SER A 28 -10.31 3.91 46.62
N GLN A 29 -9.27 4.75 46.76
CA GLN A 29 -9.31 6.20 46.55
C GLN A 29 -8.84 6.64 45.15
N TYR A 30 -8.44 5.71 44.29
CA TYR A 30 -7.99 6.04 42.93
C TYR A 30 -9.19 6.36 42.03
N PHE A 31 -9.06 7.43 41.22
CA PHE A 31 -9.97 7.70 40.11
C PHE A 31 -9.58 6.75 38.97
N ILE A 32 -10.22 5.58 38.94
CA ILE A 32 -9.90 4.49 38.01
C ILE A 32 -10.70 4.71 36.73
N VAL A 33 -10.03 4.61 35.59
CA VAL A 33 -10.67 4.56 34.27
C VAL A 33 -10.60 3.12 33.78
N SER A 34 -11.70 2.63 33.24
CA SER A 34 -11.83 1.30 32.64
C SER A 34 -12.34 1.44 31.22
N ILE A 35 -11.89 0.55 30.33
CA ILE A 35 -12.31 0.52 28.93
C ILE A 35 -12.81 -0.88 28.61
N SER A 36 -13.91 -0.98 27.86
CA SER A 36 -14.45 -2.26 27.42
C SER A 36 -14.94 -2.21 25.97
N HIS A 37 -14.74 -3.33 25.26
CA HIS A 37 -15.27 -3.60 23.93
C HIS A 37 -15.16 -5.09 23.59
N ASP A 38 -15.98 -5.56 22.65
CA ASP A 38 -15.94 -6.93 22.11
C ASP A 38 -15.40 -6.97 20.67
N ILE A 39 -14.67 -5.93 20.25
CA ILE A 39 -14.13 -5.80 18.90
C ILE A 39 -13.15 -6.92 18.57
N THR A 40 -13.40 -7.63 17.48
CA THR A 40 -12.51 -8.68 16.95
C THR A 40 -11.81 -8.29 15.64
N ARG A 41 -12.38 -7.32 14.91
CA ARG A 41 -11.88 -6.76 13.65
C ARG A 41 -12.67 -5.47 13.37
N ILE A 42 -12.03 -4.49 12.75
CA ILE A 42 -12.72 -3.28 12.27
C ILE A 42 -12.52 -3.13 10.76
N VAL A 43 -13.45 -2.44 10.10
CA VAL A 43 -13.35 -2.14 8.66
C VAL A 43 -13.62 -0.68 8.35
N ASP A 44 -14.04 0.09 9.35
CA ASP A 44 -14.28 1.52 9.24
C ASP A 44 -14.15 2.12 10.64
N SER A 45 -14.97 1.64 11.55
CA SER A 45 -15.01 2.17 12.91
C SER A 45 -15.65 1.18 13.88
N ALA A 46 -15.35 1.36 15.16
CA ALA A 46 -15.96 0.58 16.23
C ALA A 46 -16.13 1.40 17.50
N ILE A 47 -16.99 0.89 18.37
CA ILE A 47 -17.34 1.52 19.64
C ILE A 47 -16.45 0.96 20.75
N VAL A 48 -15.90 1.87 21.55
CA VAL A 48 -15.31 1.55 22.85
C VAL A 48 -16.07 2.29 23.95
N GLU A 49 -16.32 1.60 25.06
CA GLU A 49 -16.96 2.19 26.23
C GLU A 49 -15.91 2.50 27.29
N ILE A 50 -15.82 3.78 27.65
CA ILE A 50 -14.96 4.28 28.72
C ILE A 50 -15.86 4.48 29.94
N SER A 51 -15.49 3.91 31.07
CA SER A 51 -16.13 4.13 32.35
C SER A 51 -15.11 4.57 33.39
N TRP A 52 -15.56 5.23 34.44
CA TRP A 52 -14.70 5.63 35.55
C TRP A 52 -15.40 5.48 36.89
N THR A 53 -14.61 5.46 37.97
CA THR A 53 -15.13 5.40 39.33
C THR A 53 -16.19 6.49 39.54
N GLU A 54 -17.35 6.11 40.08
CA GLU A 54 -18.35 7.09 40.51
C GLU A 54 -17.80 7.90 41.68
N VAL A 55 -17.70 9.23 41.51
CA VAL A 55 -17.16 10.13 42.54
C VAL A 55 -18.12 11.31 42.72
N THR A 56 -18.35 11.67 43.98
CA THR A 56 -19.04 12.91 44.35
C THR A 56 -18.00 13.92 44.80
N ILE A 57 -17.92 15.07 44.13
CA ILE A 57 -17.07 16.20 44.56
C ILE A 57 -17.93 17.42 44.86
N GLU A 58 -17.57 18.15 45.91
CA GLU A 58 -18.13 19.47 46.18
C GLU A 58 -17.68 20.43 45.07
N ASP A 59 -18.55 21.37 44.68
CA ASP A 59 -18.29 22.33 43.61
C ASP A 59 -17.82 21.71 42.28
N PHE A 60 -18.40 20.59 41.88
CA PHE A 60 -18.14 19.95 40.59
C PHE A 60 -18.23 20.93 39.43
N PHE A 61 -17.25 20.90 38.52
CA PHE A 61 -17.24 21.71 37.30
C PHE A 61 -17.51 20.87 36.04
N HIS A 62 -16.63 19.92 35.72
CA HIS A 62 -16.81 19.03 34.57
C HIS A 62 -15.87 17.82 34.60
N PHE A 63 -16.19 16.81 33.81
CA PHE A 63 -15.23 15.86 33.27
C PHE A 63 -14.68 16.32 31.93
N ILE A 64 -13.40 16.06 31.68
CA ILE A 64 -12.76 16.15 30.36
C ILE A 64 -12.29 14.75 29.97
N ILE A 65 -12.70 14.31 28.78
CA ILE A 65 -12.26 13.05 28.18
C ILE A 65 -11.32 13.39 27.04
N GLU A 66 -10.13 12.82 27.07
CA GLU A 66 -9.10 12.97 26.05
C GLU A 66 -8.67 11.60 25.56
N ARG A 67 -8.29 11.54 24.28
CA ARG A 67 -7.75 10.34 23.63
C ARG A 67 -6.46 10.70 22.91
N ARG A 68 -5.56 9.73 22.83
CA ARG A 68 -4.48 9.70 21.83
C ARG A 68 -4.26 8.27 21.37
N SER A 69 -3.82 8.07 20.13
CA SER A 69 -3.32 6.79 19.65
C SER A 69 -1.88 6.54 20.13
N ALA A 70 -1.36 5.34 19.87
CA ALA A 70 0.02 4.97 20.17
C ALA A 70 1.06 5.77 19.38
N ILE A 71 0.67 6.28 18.21
CA ILE A 71 1.54 7.06 17.32
C ILE A 71 1.43 8.58 17.57
N GLU A 72 0.43 9.01 18.34
CA GLU A 72 0.21 10.41 18.69
C GLU A 72 0.92 10.78 20.00
N SER A 73 1.57 11.96 19.99
CA SER A 73 2.24 12.52 21.17
C SER A 73 1.35 13.46 21.99
N THR A 74 0.23 13.91 21.43
CA THR A 74 -0.66 14.92 22.03
C THR A 74 -2.03 14.34 22.35
N TRP A 75 -2.55 14.67 23.53
CA TRP A 75 -3.92 14.36 23.91
C TRP A 75 -4.91 15.23 23.13
N ILE A 76 -5.93 14.60 22.54
CA ILE A 76 -7.02 15.24 21.81
C ILE A 76 -8.29 15.12 22.65
N LYS A 77 -8.90 16.26 22.97
CA LYS A 77 -10.16 16.30 23.72
C LYS A 77 -11.30 15.71 22.89
N ARG A 78 -11.98 14.70 23.44
CA ARG A 78 -13.16 14.02 22.86
C ARG A 78 -14.47 14.59 23.38
N ALA A 79 -14.54 14.88 24.67
CA ALA A 79 -15.75 15.39 25.29
C ALA A 79 -15.48 16.25 26.53
N THR A 80 -16.46 17.08 26.87
CA THR A 80 -16.59 17.77 28.16
C THR A 80 -17.98 17.45 28.72
N ILE A 81 -18.05 16.89 29.92
CA ILE A 81 -19.30 16.45 30.54
C ILE A 81 -19.52 17.25 31.82
N SER A 82 -20.55 18.09 31.83
CA SER A 82 -20.89 18.94 32.99
C SER A 82 -21.93 18.35 33.94
N ASN A 83 -22.37 17.11 33.69
CA ASN A 83 -23.25 16.39 34.60
C ASN A 83 -22.42 15.47 35.53
N PRO A 84 -22.39 15.72 36.86
CA PRO A 84 -21.61 14.91 37.80
C PRO A 84 -22.12 13.47 37.95
N THR A 85 -23.36 13.17 37.53
CA THR A 85 -23.94 11.82 37.64
C THR A 85 -23.52 10.88 36.51
N ILE A 86 -22.72 11.35 35.56
CA ILE A 86 -22.24 10.54 34.43
C ILE A 86 -20.90 9.91 34.81
N SER A 87 -20.83 8.59 34.67
CA SER A 87 -19.64 7.77 34.95
C SER A 87 -19.15 6.97 33.73
N SER A 88 -19.71 7.24 32.55
CA SER A 88 -19.28 6.61 31.30
C SER A 88 -19.37 7.54 30.08
N TYR A 89 -18.62 7.18 29.05
CA TYR A 89 -18.58 7.83 27.75
C TYR A 89 -18.31 6.79 26.66
N THR A 90 -19.03 6.89 25.56
CA THR A 90 -18.84 6.05 24.38
C THR A 90 -18.01 6.82 23.35
N ASP A 91 -16.87 6.27 22.94
CA ASP A 91 -16.08 6.83 21.83
C ASP A 91 -16.12 5.91 20.61
N MET A 92 -15.94 6.51 19.44
CA MET A 92 -15.82 5.84 18.16
C MET A 92 -14.37 5.89 17.71
N VAL A 93 -13.75 4.72 17.62
CA VAL A 93 -12.39 4.52 17.13
C VAL A 93 -12.42 4.06 15.68
N ASP A 94 -11.46 4.50 14.90
CA ASP A 94 -11.38 4.38 13.44
C ASP A 94 -10.06 3.79 12.95
N ASP A 95 -9.30 3.19 13.86
CA ASP A 95 -7.99 2.61 13.60
C ASP A 95 -7.76 1.39 14.50
N ASP A 96 -6.91 0.45 14.06
CA ASP A 96 -6.68 -0.83 14.73
C ASP A 96 -5.42 -0.82 15.62
N THR A 97 -5.22 0.33 16.27
CA THR A 97 -4.07 0.60 17.11
C THR A 97 -4.39 0.53 18.61
N THR A 98 -3.41 0.85 19.44
CA THR A 98 -3.64 1.09 20.86
C THR A 98 -4.06 2.52 21.09
N PHE A 99 -5.21 2.69 21.75
CA PHE A 99 -5.71 3.98 22.21
C PHE A 99 -5.46 4.14 23.70
N TYR A 100 -5.04 5.34 24.08
CA TYR A 100 -4.94 5.79 25.46
C TYR A 100 -6.04 6.79 25.71
N TYR A 101 -6.74 6.64 26.83
CA TYR A 101 -7.76 7.56 27.30
C TYR A 101 -7.33 8.16 28.63
N ARG A 102 -7.60 9.46 28.76
CA ARG A 102 -7.47 10.18 30.02
C ARG A 102 -8.81 10.82 30.34
N VAL A 103 -9.31 10.54 31.54
CA VAL A 103 -10.49 11.21 32.08
C VAL A 103 -10.04 12.08 33.23
N SER A 104 -10.37 13.36 33.19
CA SER A 104 -10.03 14.33 34.23
C SER A 104 -11.31 14.89 34.84
N ILE A 105 -11.43 14.84 36.15
CA ILE A 105 -12.50 15.49 36.92
C ILE A 105 -11.94 16.77 37.56
N SER A 106 -12.70 17.87 37.53
CA SER A 106 -12.30 19.13 38.15
C SER A 106 -13.43 19.82 38.90
N ASP A 107 -13.07 20.61 39.92
CA ASP A 107 -13.97 21.53 40.62
C ASP A 107 -13.92 22.96 40.02
N ILE A 108 -14.81 23.85 40.47
CA ILE A 108 -14.84 25.25 40.01
C ILE A 108 -13.62 26.06 40.44
N ASN A 109 -12.88 25.57 41.44
CA ASN A 109 -11.70 26.22 42.00
C ASN A 109 -10.42 25.85 41.22
N GLY A 110 -10.53 24.96 40.23
CA GLY A 110 -9.44 24.55 39.35
C GLY A 110 -8.63 23.36 39.89
N ASN A 111 -9.07 22.73 40.98
CA ASN A 111 -8.47 21.46 41.42
C ASN A 111 -8.92 20.36 40.47
N ALA A 112 -8.00 19.47 40.10
CA ALA A 112 -8.28 18.39 39.18
C ALA A 112 -7.56 17.10 39.57
N ARG A 113 -8.18 15.97 39.24
CA ARG A 113 -7.58 14.63 39.30
C ARG A 113 -7.87 13.92 37.98
N SER A 114 -6.93 13.11 37.51
CA SER A 114 -7.07 12.36 36.27
C SER A 114 -6.79 10.87 36.48
N GLY A 115 -7.44 10.05 35.68
CA GLY A 115 -7.18 8.63 35.53
C GLY A 115 -6.92 8.31 34.07
N GLU A 116 -6.09 7.31 33.83
CA GLU A 116 -5.72 6.86 32.49
C GLU A 116 -5.95 5.36 32.32
N ALA A 117 -6.33 4.96 31.12
CA ALA A 117 -6.43 3.56 30.72
C ALA A 117 -6.08 3.45 29.23
N SER A 118 -5.74 2.24 28.78
CA SER A 118 -5.53 1.97 27.37
C SER A 118 -6.29 0.73 26.92
N THR A 119 -6.63 0.68 25.64
CA THR A 119 -7.15 -0.50 24.98
C THR A 119 -6.51 -0.67 23.61
N THR A 120 -6.34 -1.92 23.19
CA THR A 120 -5.76 -2.25 21.88
C THR A 120 -6.84 -2.87 21.02
N ILE A 121 -7.08 -2.25 19.87
CA ILE A 121 -7.99 -2.81 18.87
C ILE A 121 -7.23 -3.90 18.10
N PRO A 122 -7.83 -5.08 17.86
CA PRO A 122 -7.18 -6.14 17.10
C PRO A 122 -6.88 -5.71 15.65
N LEU A 123 -5.65 -6.00 15.20
CA LEU A 123 -5.16 -5.67 13.86
C LEU A 123 -6.01 -6.30 12.74
N THR A 124 -6.35 -5.50 11.75
CA THR A 124 -7.06 -5.85 10.53
C THR A 124 -6.07 -6.04 9.40
N THR A 125 -5.44 -7.22 9.38
CA THR A 125 -4.41 -7.53 8.38
C THR A 125 -4.89 -7.63 6.92
N LYS A 126 -6.21 -7.68 6.71
CA LYS A 126 -6.82 -7.84 5.38
C LYS A 126 -8.11 -7.05 5.25
N LEU A 127 -8.25 -6.36 4.12
CA LEU A 127 -9.50 -5.77 3.65
C LEU A 127 -9.91 -6.42 2.31
N PHE A 128 -11.20 -6.53 2.09
CA PHE A 128 -11.79 -7.14 0.91
C PHE A 128 -12.54 -6.08 0.10
N VAL A 129 -12.28 -6.02 -1.20
CA VAL A 129 -12.95 -5.11 -2.13
C VAL A 129 -13.78 -5.95 -3.11
N PRO A 130 -15.09 -5.69 -3.30
CA PRO A 130 -15.85 -4.57 -2.74
C PRO A 130 -16.50 -4.81 -1.36
N ALA A 131 -16.25 -5.95 -0.71
CA ALA A 131 -17.05 -6.39 0.45
C ALA A 131 -16.93 -5.48 1.69
N ASP A 132 -15.75 -4.96 2.00
CA ASP A 132 -15.51 -4.00 3.09
C ASP A 132 -15.53 -2.55 2.56
N TYR A 133 -15.06 -2.32 1.34
CA TYR A 133 -14.99 -1.00 0.70
C TYR A 133 -15.30 -1.08 -0.79
N ASP A 134 -16.09 -0.13 -1.31
CA ASP A 134 -16.48 -0.11 -2.73
C ASP A 134 -15.31 0.07 -3.70
N THR A 135 -14.21 0.70 -3.26
CA THR A 135 -13.06 1.00 -4.12
C THR A 135 -11.74 0.61 -3.48
N ILE A 136 -10.78 0.24 -4.33
CA ILE A 136 -9.39 -0.07 -3.92
C ILE A 136 -8.74 1.16 -3.26
N GLN A 137 -8.99 2.35 -3.80
CA GLN A 137 -8.41 3.59 -3.26
C GLN A 137 -8.91 3.87 -1.84
N HIS A 138 -10.19 3.66 -1.55
CA HIS A 138 -10.72 3.87 -0.19
C HIS A 138 -10.12 2.85 0.80
N ALA A 139 -10.07 1.57 0.41
CA ALA A 139 -9.42 0.53 1.22
C ALA A 139 -7.93 0.80 1.49
N PHE A 140 -7.23 1.49 0.59
CA PHE A 140 -5.83 1.87 0.80
C PHE A 140 -5.66 3.09 1.70
N SER A 141 -6.53 4.09 1.52
CA SER A 141 -6.44 5.39 2.20
C SER A 141 -6.92 5.38 3.65
N THR A 142 -7.68 4.35 4.07
CA THR A 142 -8.15 4.21 5.45
C THR A 142 -6.99 4.15 6.45
N PRO A 143 -7.15 4.69 7.68
CA PRO A 143 -6.16 4.57 8.75
C PRO A 143 -5.84 3.11 9.09
N ILE A 144 -6.84 2.23 9.01
CA ILE A 144 -6.75 0.79 9.36
C ILE A 144 -5.72 0.03 8.51
N THR A 145 -5.43 0.50 7.29
CA THR A 145 -4.50 -0.20 6.41
C THR A 145 -3.08 0.27 6.66
N ASP A 146 -2.23 -0.63 7.14
CA ASP A 146 -0.85 -0.37 7.53
C ASP A 146 0.20 -1.12 6.68
N ASP A 147 1.47 -0.83 6.94
CA ASP A 147 2.60 -1.57 6.36
C ASP A 147 2.50 -3.07 6.72
N GLY A 148 2.44 -3.93 5.71
CA GLY A 148 2.34 -5.39 5.87
C GLY A 148 0.95 -5.96 5.60
N ASP A 149 -0.07 -5.12 5.47
CA ASP A 149 -1.44 -5.55 5.24
C ASP A 149 -1.72 -5.91 3.78
N SER A 150 -2.88 -6.51 3.54
CA SER A 150 -3.33 -6.88 2.21
C SER A 150 -4.73 -6.36 1.87
N ILE A 151 -4.87 -5.83 0.66
CA ILE A 151 -6.17 -5.54 0.04
C ILE A 151 -6.44 -6.63 -0.99
N ILE A 152 -7.51 -7.39 -0.75
CA ILE A 152 -7.93 -8.55 -1.54
C ILE A 152 -9.07 -8.12 -2.44
N VAL A 153 -8.85 -8.16 -3.75
CA VAL A 153 -9.79 -7.62 -4.73
C VAL A 153 -10.51 -8.76 -5.46
N SER A 154 -11.83 -8.74 -5.38
CA SER A 154 -12.71 -9.68 -6.09
C SER A 154 -12.78 -9.34 -7.59
N PRO A 155 -13.26 -10.25 -8.45
CA PRO A 155 -13.51 -9.94 -9.86
C PRO A 155 -14.40 -8.71 -10.01
N GLY A 156 -14.07 -7.84 -10.97
CA GLY A 156 -14.81 -6.62 -11.23
C GLY A 156 -14.00 -5.56 -11.98
N GLU A 157 -14.70 -4.50 -12.38
CA GLU A 157 -14.13 -3.32 -13.02
C GLU A 157 -14.03 -2.18 -12.00
N TYR A 158 -12.81 -1.74 -11.74
CA TYR A 158 -12.51 -0.70 -10.77
C TYR A 158 -12.10 0.57 -11.50
N ASN A 159 -13.09 1.45 -11.69
CA ASN A 159 -12.91 2.70 -12.40
C ASN A 159 -12.16 3.74 -11.56
N GLY A 160 -11.29 4.50 -12.22
CA GLY A 160 -10.52 5.60 -11.65
C GLY A 160 -9.02 5.30 -11.52
N SER A 161 -8.29 6.34 -11.12
CA SER A 161 -6.85 6.25 -10.86
C SER A 161 -6.57 5.71 -9.46
N LEU A 162 -5.58 4.83 -9.34
CA LEU A 162 -5.14 4.21 -8.09
C LEU A 162 -3.76 4.75 -7.67
N GLY A 163 -3.72 5.45 -6.55
CA GLY A 163 -2.50 5.92 -5.88
C GLY A 163 -2.12 5.01 -4.70
N VAL A 164 -0.97 4.34 -4.81
CA VAL A 164 -0.41 3.43 -3.80
C VAL A 164 0.92 4.00 -3.32
N LEU A 165 0.84 4.99 -2.43
CA LEU A 165 1.99 5.77 -2.00
C LEU A 165 2.24 5.63 -0.49
N GLY A 166 3.50 5.43 -0.11
CA GLY A 166 3.96 5.52 1.28
C GLY A 166 3.76 4.25 2.13
N LYS A 167 2.75 3.43 1.82
CA LYS A 167 2.46 2.17 2.54
C LYS A 167 2.95 0.93 1.78
N ASN A 168 3.51 -0.03 2.50
CA ASN A 168 3.97 -1.33 2.01
C ASN A 168 2.83 -2.35 2.08
N VAL A 169 1.84 -2.18 1.22
CA VAL A 169 0.61 -2.98 1.20
C VAL A 169 0.63 -3.92 0.00
N VAL A 170 0.09 -5.14 0.16
CA VAL A 170 -0.13 -6.07 -0.95
C VAL A 170 -1.56 -5.88 -1.47
N ILE A 171 -1.69 -5.34 -2.67
CA ILE A 171 -2.97 -5.24 -3.39
C ILE A 171 -3.00 -6.35 -4.44
N LYS A 172 -3.92 -7.31 -4.29
CA LYS A 172 -3.99 -8.46 -5.20
C LYS A 172 -5.39 -8.81 -5.65
N SER A 173 -5.53 -9.11 -6.94
CA SER A 173 -6.70 -9.75 -7.50
C SER A 173 -6.80 -11.21 -7.04
N THR A 174 -8.02 -11.68 -6.83
CA THR A 174 -8.32 -13.09 -6.52
C THR A 174 -8.43 -13.97 -7.76
N HIS A 175 -8.64 -13.39 -8.95
CA HIS A 175 -8.90 -14.12 -10.21
C HIS A 175 -8.03 -13.62 -11.37
N GLY A 176 -6.92 -12.95 -11.06
CA GLY A 176 -5.98 -12.44 -12.06
C GLY A 176 -6.57 -11.34 -12.96
N PHE A 177 -5.81 -11.00 -13.99
CA PHE A 177 -6.08 -9.86 -14.87
C PHE A 177 -7.24 -10.14 -15.84
N THR A 178 -7.59 -11.40 -16.08
CA THR A 178 -8.70 -11.80 -16.97
C THR A 178 -10.08 -11.47 -16.40
N SER A 179 -10.18 -11.13 -15.12
CA SER A 179 -11.47 -10.91 -14.44
C SER A 179 -11.47 -9.71 -13.50
N THR A 180 -10.35 -9.01 -13.36
CA THR A 180 -10.21 -7.87 -12.45
C THR A 180 -9.43 -6.76 -13.15
N SER A 181 -10.07 -5.62 -13.36
CA SER A 181 -9.49 -4.50 -14.10
C SER A 181 -9.46 -3.21 -13.28
N ILE A 182 -8.40 -2.42 -13.48
CA ILE A 182 -8.28 -1.03 -13.06
C ILE A 182 -8.35 -0.20 -14.33
N ILE A 183 -9.41 0.61 -14.45
CA ILE A 183 -9.73 1.35 -15.67
C ILE A 183 -9.67 2.84 -15.38
N ALA A 184 -8.69 3.53 -15.93
CA ALA A 184 -8.67 5.00 -15.90
C ALA A 184 -9.41 5.60 -17.09
N ASP A 185 -9.42 6.93 -17.16
CA ASP A 185 -10.00 7.69 -18.25
C ASP A 185 -8.93 8.44 -19.06
N ASP A 186 -9.38 9.09 -20.13
CA ASP A 186 -8.58 9.86 -21.10
C ASP A 186 -7.77 11.05 -20.51
N TYR A 187 -7.71 11.23 -19.19
CA TYR A 187 -6.92 12.29 -18.55
C TYR A 187 -5.98 11.80 -17.45
N PHE A 188 -6.20 10.60 -16.94
CA PHE A 188 -5.46 10.07 -15.81
C PHE A 188 -4.68 8.82 -16.16
N ARG A 189 -3.57 8.64 -15.45
CA ARG A 189 -2.87 7.37 -15.39
C ARG A 189 -3.65 6.38 -14.53
N CYS A 190 -3.63 5.09 -14.86
CA CYS A 190 -4.27 4.07 -14.05
C CYS A 190 -3.64 3.90 -12.67
N VAL A 191 -2.32 3.69 -12.60
CA VAL A 191 -1.64 3.37 -11.33
C VAL A 191 -0.43 4.26 -11.09
N ASN A 192 -0.32 4.80 -9.88
CA ASN A 192 0.89 5.43 -9.37
C ASN A 192 1.32 4.74 -8.07
N ILE A 193 2.44 4.02 -8.09
CA ILE A 193 2.90 3.18 -6.98
C ILE A 193 4.37 3.43 -6.67
N ASN A 194 4.72 3.59 -5.38
CA ASN A 194 6.11 3.76 -4.95
C ASN A 194 6.60 2.76 -3.89
N LYS A 195 5.70 1.93 -3.35
CA LYS A 195 5.96 0.94 -2.30
C LYS A 195 4.84 -0.11 -2.33
N GLY A 196 5.12 -1.30 -1.81
CA GLY A 196 4.14 -2.39 -1.78
C GLY A 196 4.11 -3.21 -3.07
N VAL A 197 3.08 -4.07 -3.18
CA VAL A 197 2.92 -5.04 -4.27
C VAL A 197 1.57 -4.82 -4.94
N LEU A 198 1.56 -4.70 -6.26
CA LEU A 198 0.33 -4.74 -7.08
C LEU A 198 0.35 -5.99 -7.95
N GLN A 199 -0.67 -6.85 -7.80
CA GLN A 199 -0.67 -8.16 -8.44
C GLN A 199 -2.00 -8.56 -9.08
N GLY A 200 -1.95 -9.01 -10.34
CA GLY A 200 -3.05 -9.72 -10.98
C GLY A 200 -4.13 -8.83 -11.58
N PHE A 201 -3.80 -7.62 -12.06
CA PHE A 201 -4.79 -6.70 -12.62
C PHE A 201 -4.60 -6.50 -14.12
N LEU A 202 -5.72 -6.38 -14.85
CA LEU A 202 -5.73 -5.66 -16.12
C LEU A 202 -5.68 -4.16 -15.82
N ILE A 203 -4.75 -3.43 -16.41
CA ILE A 203 -4.54 -2.00 -16.21
C ILE A 203 -4.68 -1.33 -17.57
N THR A 204 -5.80 -0.61 -17.78
CA THR A 204 -6.20 -0.11 -19.10
C THR A 204 -6.91 1.25 -19.05
N GLY A 205 -7.01 1.91 -20.21
CA GLY A 205 -7.71 3.20 -20.38
C GLY A 205 -6.92 4.42 -19.89
N GLY A 206 -5.67 4.23 -19.45
CA GLY A 206 -4.86 5.33 -18.91
C GLY A 206 -4.35 6.25 -20.00
N PHE A 207 -4.58 7.55 -19.85
CA PHE A 207 -4.02 8.58 -20.73
C PHE A 207 -3.39 9.69 -19.90
N ARG A 208 -2.06 9.79 -19.89
CA ARG A 208 -1.40 10.80 -19.07
C ARG A 208 -1.19 12.11 -19.81
N TYR A 209 -2.11 13.06 -19.71
CA TYR A 209 -1.94 14.38 -20.32
C TYR A 209 -2.01 15.55 -19.34
N TYR A 210 -0.89 16.23 -19.19
CA TYR A 210 -0.79 17.53 -18.54
C TYR A 210 -0.68 18.64 -19.58
N LYS A 211 -1.55 19.65 -19.45
CA LYS A 211 -1.52 20.87 -20.27
C LYS A 211 -0.37 21.82 -19.92
N ASP A 212 0.31 21.61 -18.80
CA ASP A 212 1.33 22.52 -18.24
C ASP A 212 2.76 22.23 -18.70
N GLY A 213 2.96 21.24 -19.56
CA GLY A 213 4.28 20.88 -20.10
C GLY A 213 5.12 19.99 -19.17
N THR A 214 4.56 19.44 -18.09
CA THR A 214 5.22 18.41 -17.29
C THR A 214 5.34 17.08 -18.06
N SER A 215 6.28 16.23 -17.63
CA SER A 215 6.59 14.97 -18.31
C SER A 215 5.41 14.00 -18.29
N ASN A 216 4.78 13.81 -19.46
CA ASN A 216 3.63 12.94 -19.69
C ASN A 216 4.06 11.47 -19.84
N VAL A 217 4.61 10.88 -18.78
CA VAL A 217 5.16 9.52 -18.80
C VAL A 217 4.28 8.52 -18.07
N GLY A 218 4.39 7.24 -18.44
CA GLY A 218 3.67 6.14 -17.79
C GLY A 218 2.18 6.28 -17.97
N GLY A 219 1.65 6.00 -19.16
CA GLY A 219 0.22 6.16 -19.47
C GLY A 219 -0.64 5.25 -18.58
N GLY A 220 -0.25 3.98 -18.47
CA GLY A 220 -0.90 3.01 -17.57
C GLY A 220 -0.34 3.07 -16.15
N VAL A 221 0.97 2.91 -16.03
CA VAL A 221 1.64 2.77 -14.72
C VAL A 221 2.84 3.69 -14.58
N TYR A 222 2.99 4.27 -13.40
CA TYR A 222 4.21 4.92 -12.93
C TYR A 222 4.64 4.21 -11.66
N ALA A 223 5.79 3.55 -11.73
CA ALA A 223 6.33 2.73 -10.66
C ALA A 223 7.69 3.29 -10.22
N SER A 224 7.82 3.64 -8.95
CA SER A 224 9.03 4.17 -8.34
C SER A 224 9.32 3.53 -6.96
N GLY A 225 10.29 4.07 -6.22
CA GLY A 225 10.63 3.63 -4.87
C GLY A 225 11.01 2.16 -4.83
N SER A 226 10.28 1.39 -4.04
CA SER A 226 10.44 -0.06 -3.87
C SER A 226 9.19 -0.84 -4.32
N ALA A 227 8.40 -0.24 -5.22
CA ALA A 227 7.20 -0.85 -5.76
C ALA A 227 7.51 -2.18 -6.48
N ILE A 228 6.61 -3.15 -6.35
CA ILE A 228 6.69 -4.42 -7.05
C ILE A 228 5.40 -4.67 -7.83
N LEU A 229 5.49 -4.85 -9.14
CA LEU A 229 4.36 -5.24 -9.98
C LEU A 229 4.52 -6.68 -10.45
N LYS A 230 3.50 -7.49 -10.21
CA LYS A 230 3.51 -8.92 -10.57
C LYS A 230 2.27 -9.34 -11.33
N ASN A 231 2.41 -10.12 -12.40
CA ASN A 231 1.29 -10.79 -13.07
C ASN A 231 0.18 -9.81 -13.48
N ASN A 232 0.53 -8.58 -13.85
CA ASN A 232 -0.43 -7.61 -14.36
C ASN A 232 -0.41 -7.61 -15.89
N TYR A 233 -1.56 -7.28 -16.48
CA TYR A 233 -1.71 -7.07 -17.91
C TYR A 233 -1.91 -5.57 -18.14
N ILE A 234 -0.91 -4.89 -18.68
CA ILE A 234 -0.90 -3.44 -18.87
C ILE A 234 -1.13 -3.18 -20.35
N SER A 235 -2.33 -2.72 -20.71
CA SER A 235 -2.70 -2.58 -22.13
C SER A 235 -3.55 -1.37 -22.44
N GLU A 236 -3.52 -0.97 -23.71
CA GLU A 236 -4.35 0.11 -24.26
C GLU A 236 -4.18 1.45 -23.52
N ASN A 237 -3.01 1.67 -22.92
CA ASN A 237 -2.69 2.94 -22.26
C ASN A 237 -1.86 3.83 -23.19
N THR A 238 -1.98 5.14 -23.00
CA THR A 238 -1.31 6.14 -23.82
C THR A 238 -0.53 7.16 -22.99
N ALA A 239 0.72 7.40 -23.39
CA ALA A 239 1.55 8.47 -22.86
C ALA A 239 2.01 9.39 -24.00
N PRO A 240 1.60 10.67 -24.02
CA PRO A 240 2.16 11.70 -24.91
C PRO A 240 3.69 11.86 -24.81
N GLY A 241 4.29 11.38 -23.70
CA GLY A 241 5.73 11.28 -23.50
C GLY A 241 6.28 9.87 -23.75
N GLN A 242 6.86 9.27 -22.72
CA GLN A 242 7.53 7.96 -22.78
C GLN A 242 6.89 6.94 -21.84
N GLY A 243 6.94 5.67 -22.22
CA GLY A 243 6.35 4.58 -21.45
C GLY A 243 4.83 4.63 -21.53
N GLY A 244 4.28 4.42 -22.73
CA GLY A 244 2.83 4.33 -22.94
C GLY A 244 2.17 3.40 -21.94
N GLY A 245 2.74 2.20 -21.78
CA GLY A 245 2.31 1.24 -20.77
C GLY A 245 2.84 1.61 -19.39
N LEU A 246 4.16 1.69 -19.25
CA LEU A 246 4.79 1.80 -17.93
C LEU A 246 6.05 2.69 -17.94
N TYR A 247 6.17 3.51 -16.89
CA TYR A 247 7.40 4.20 -16.53
C TYR A 247 7.98 3.61 -15.24
N LEU A 248 9.24 3.16 -15.29
CA LEU A 248 9.94 2.52 -14.17
C LEU A 248 11.13 3.38 -13.75
N THR A 249 11.26 3.67 -12.45
CA THR A 249 12.38 4.42 -11.88
C THR A 249 12.74 3.96 -10.48
N GLU A 250 13.87 4.40 -9.95
CA GLU A 250 14.39 4.02 -8.64
C GLU A 250 14.50 2.49 -8.49
N ASN A 251 14.14 1.90 -7.35
CA ASN A 251 14.29 0.45 -7.10
C ASN A 251 13.04 -0.37 -7.47
N ALA A 252 12.09 0.20 -8.21
CA ALA A 252 10.86 -0.49 -8.60
C ALA A 252 11.16 -1.72 -9.47
N SER A 253 10.39 -2.79 -9.30
CA SER A 253 10.63 -4.08 -9.95
C SER A 253 9.38 -4.68 -10.60
N LEU A 254 9.58 -5.39 -11.71
CA LEU A 254 8.55 -6.00 -12.54
C LEU A 254 8.81 -7.49 -12.70
N TYR A 255 7.79 -8.31 -12.42
CA TYR A 255 7.83 -9.76 -12.62
C TYR A 255 6.60 -10.22 -13.37
N ASN A 256 6.78 -11.01 -14.43
CA ASN A 256 5.66 -11.75 -15.03
C ASN A 256 4.51 -10.86 -15.50
N ASN A 257 4.78 -9.60 -15.84
CA ASN A 257 3.76 -8.71 -16.40
C ASN A 257 3.72 -8.85 -17.92
N ILE A 258 2.54 -8.61 -18.48
CA ILE A 258 2.32 -8.47 -19.92
C ILE A 258 2.11 -6.99 -20.21
N VAL A 259 2.86 -6.42 -21.15
CA VAL A 259 2.73 -5.03 -21.58
C VAL A 259 2.42 -5.01 -23.06
N PHE A 260 1.16 -4.78 -23.39
CA PHE A 260 0.62 -5.01 -24.71
C PHE A 260 -0.14 -3.80 -25.27
N HIS A 261 0.10 -3.45 -26.54
CA HIS A 261 -0.72 -2.47 -27.27
C HIS A 261 -0.85 -1.10 -26.58
N ASN A 262 0.19 -0.65 -25.88
CA ASN A 262 0.25 0.69 -25.34
C ASN A 262 0.88 1.67 -26.33
N VAL A 263 0.54 2.94 -26.23
CA VAL A 263 0.95 3.99 -27.17
C VAL A 263 1.84 5.01 -26.47
N GLY A 264 3.02 5.25 -27.01
CA GLY A 264 3.95 6.26 -26.53
C GLY A 264 4.48 7.12 -27.66
N ASN A 265 4.98 8.32 -27.36
CA ASN A 265 5.59 9.15 -28.38
C ASN A 265 6.94 8.57 -28.82
N ASN A 266 7.85 8.30 -27.87
CA ASN A 266 9.15 7.68 -28.19
C ASN A 266 9.22 6.19 -27.76
N VAL A 267 8.55 5.83 -26.66
CA VAL A 267 8.58 4.47 -26.10
C VAL A 267 7.17 4.03 -25.79
N GLY A 268 6.67 3.06 -26.56
CA GLY A 268 5.29 2.58 -26.44
C GLY A 268 5.07 1.71 -25.22
N GLY A 269 5.96 0.76 -24.96
CA GLY A 269 5.83 -0.19 -23.85
C GLY A 269 6.36 0.37 -22.55
N ILE A 270 7.62 0.06 -22.24
CA ILE A 270 8.24 0.36 -20.95
C ILE A 270 9.39 1.33 -21.12
N PHE A 271 9.34 2.46 -20.42
CA PHE A 271 10.49 3.34 -20.28
C PHE A 271 11.12 3.20 -18.88
N ILE A 272 12.37 2.78 -18.85
CA ILE A 272 13.15 2.53 -17.63
C ILE A 272 14.21 3.61 -17.51
N ASN A 273 14.10 4.45 -16.48
CA ASN A 273 14.95 5.62 -16.32
C ASN A 273 15.40 5.80 -14.87
N ASN A 274 16.70 5.97 -14.65
CA ASN A 274 17.27 6.08 -13.30
C ASN A 274 16.81 4.94 -12.38
N ALA A 275 16.81 3.72 -12.91
CA ALA A 275 16.30 2.54 -12.22
C ALA A 275 17.41 1.55 -11.86
N THR A 276 17.22 0.84 -10.76
CA THR A 276 18.14 -0.15 -10.18
C THR A 276 17.44 -1.45 -9.78
N GLY A 277 16.12 -1.52 -10.01
CA GLY A 277 15.32 -2.70 -9.70
C GLY A 277 15.50 -3.86 -10.69
N LYS A 278 14.61 -4.83 -10.59
CA LYS A 278 14.61 -6.05 -11.41
C LYS A 278 13.45 -6.04 -12.39
N VAL A 279 13.71 -6.39 -13.64
CA VAL A 279 12.69 -6.57 -14.68
C VAL A 279 12.88 -7.97 -15.24
N ILE A 280 12.06 -8.90 -14.76
CA ILE A 280 12.27 -10.33 -14.97
C ILE A 280 11.01 -11.01 -15.49
N ASN A 281 11.16 -11.88 -16.49
CA ASN A 281 10.06 -12.70 -17.02
C ASN A 281 8.87 -11.86 -17.50
N ASN A 282 9.06 -10.70 -18.10
CA ASN A 282 7.94 -9.91 -18.64
C ASN A 282 7.79 -10.18 -20.15
N THR A 283 6.56 -10.07 -20.66
CA THR A 283 6.26 -10.13 -22.09
C THR A 283 5.80 -8.76 -22.56
N ILE A 284 6.61 -8.10 -23.38
CA ILE A 284 6.35 -6.76 -23.93
C ILE A 284 6.13 -6.89 -25.43
N VAL A 285 4.90 -6.71 -25.90
CA VAL A 285 4.54 -7.03 -27.28
C VAL A 285 3.67 -5.93 -27.91
N GLY A 286 3.93 -5.62 -29.18
CA GLY A 286 2.99 -4.86 -30.01
C GLY A 286 2.69 -3.44 -29.53
N ASN A 287 3.58 -2.82 -28.76
CA ASN A 287 3.40 -1.43 -28.33
C ASN A 287 3.71 -0.46 -29.48
N ILE A 288 2.99 0.66 -29.53
CA ILE A 288 3.00 1.60 -30.64
C ILE A 288 3.82 2.84 -30.29
N ILE A 289 4.64 3.28 -31.25
CA ILE A 289 5.46 4.48 -31.17
C ILE A 289 4.92 5.47 -32.20
N VAL A 290 4.48 6.65 -31.76
CA VAL A 290 3.88 7.68 -32.65
C VAL A 290 4.94 8.61 -33.24
N GLY A 291 6.02 8.88 -32.50
CA GLY A 291 7.14 9.70 -32.92
C GLY A 291 8.27 8.91 -33.58
N ASP A 292 9.42 9.55 -33.77
CA ASP A 292 10.42 9.10 -34.74
C ASP A 292 11.51 8.15 -34.19
N SER A 293 11.56 7.80 -32.90
CA SER A 293 12.49 6.75 -32.40
C SER A 293 12.49 6.61 -30.88
N LEU A 294 12.49 5.36 -30.37
CA LEU A 294 13.36 4.81 -29.31
C LEU A 294 13.14 3.29 -29.21
N GLY A 295 11.90 2.80 -29.12
CA GLY A 295 11.61 1.35 -29.18
C GLY A 295 10.38 0.88 -28.37
N GLY A 296 10.19 -0.44 -28.28
CA GLY A 296 9.20 -1.07 -27.40
C GLY A 296 9.56 -0.91 -25.93
N VAL A 297 10.84 -1.13 -25.61
CA VAL A 297 11.45 -0.87 -24.31
C VAL A 297 12.69 0.00 -24.50
N ALA A 298 12.85 1.00 -23.64
CA ALA A 298 14.10 1.74 -23.55
C ALA A 298 14.61 1.81 -22.10
N ILE A 299 15.90 1.56 -21.93
CA ILE A 299 16.64 1.60 -20.67
C ILE A 299 17.65 2.75 -20.75
N THR A 300 17.59 3.68 -19.80
CA THR A 300 18.45 4.86 -19.79
C THR A 300 18.89 5.25 -18.39
N ASN A 301 20.16 5.62 -18.22
CA ASN A 301 20.75 6.01 -16.94
C ASN A 301 20.46 5.00 -15.81
N SER A 302 20.45 3.71 -16.13
CA SER A 302 19.96 2.67 -15.24
C SER A 302 21.00 1.56 -15.04
N SER A 303 20.84 0.80 -13.97
CA SER A 303 21.62 -0.41 -13.68
C SER A 303 20.70 -1.55 -13.23
N VAL A 304 19.67 -1.81 -14.05
CA VAL A 304 18.66 -2.82 -13.76
C VAL A 304 19.17 -4.23 -14.04
N THR A 305 18.60 -5.20 -13.32
CA THR A 305 18.69 -6.63 -13.71
C THR A 305 17.54 -6.94 -14.66
N PHE A 306 17.84 -7.14 -15.94
CA PHE A 306 16.87 -7.33 -17.01
C PHE A 306 17.03 -8.76 -17.60
N LEU A 307 16.20 -9.70 -17.14
CA LEU A 307 16.37 -11.13 -17.41
C LEU A 307 15.09 -11.80 -17.92
N ASN A 308 15.22 -12.80 -18.78
CA ASN A 308 14.11 -13.69 -19.17
C ASN A 308 12.92 -12.95 -19.80
N ASN A 309 13.11 -11.74 -20.32
CA ASN A 309 12.01 -10.97 -20.90
C ASN A 309 11.86 -11.31 -22.39
N ILE A 310 10.62 -11.31 -22.88
CA ILE A 310 10.34 -11.34 -24.32
C ILE A 310 9.91 -9.93 -24.74
N ILE A 311 10.59 -9.39 -25.73
CA ILE A 311 10.25 -8.13 -26.39
C ILE A 311 10.08 -8.40 -27.89
N SER A 312 8.91 -8.09 -28.44
CA SER A 312 8.60 -8.41 -29.83
C SER A 312 7.52 -7.53 -30.45
N GLY A 313 7.50 -7.44 -31.79
CA GLY A 313 6.39 -6.87 -32.53
C GLY A 313 6.33 -5.33 -32.51
N HIS A 314 7.44 -4.64 -32.26
CA HIS A 314 7.50 -3.18 -32.30
C HIS A 314 8.03 -2.67 -33.65
N THR A 315 7.53 -1.50 -34.08
CA THR A 315 7.93 -0.86 -35.35
C THR A 315 9.36 -0.30 -35.31
N GLY A 316 9.82 0.20 -34.15
CA GLY A 316 11.19 0.67 -33.89
C GLY A 316 12.11 -0.45 -33.38
N PHE A 317 13.06 -0.15 -32.49
CA PHE A 317 13.81 -1.19 -31.77
C PHE A 317 12.87 -1.98 -30.84
N ASP A 318 13.13 -3.28 -30.64
CA ASP A 318 12.46 -3.99 -29.55
C ASP A 318 13.00 -3.48 -28.21
N LEU A 319 14.33 -3.52 -28.04
CA LEU A 319 15.02 -3.05 -26.85
C LEU A 319 16.13 -2.06 -27.24
N LEU A 320 16.14 -0.89 -26.61
CA LEU A 320 17.20 0.09 -26.71
C LEU A 320 17.81 0.38 -25.33
N VAL A 321 19.13 0.30 -25.21
CA VAL A 321 19.87 0.58 -23.96
C VAL A 321 20.86 1.72 -24.24
N THR A 322 20.76 2.83 -23.51
CA THR A 322 21.55 4.05 -23.75
C THR A 322 22.02 4.67 -22.43
N ASP A 323 23.23 5.25 -22.43
CA ASP A 323 23.73 6.06 -21.31
C ASP A 323 23.75 5.36 -19.94
N ASP A 324 23.92 4.04 -19.91
CA ASP A 324 23.98 3.27 -18.66
C ASP A 324 25.42 3.15 -18.11
N ALA A 325 25.70 3.82 -16.99
CA ALA A 325 26.94 3.66 -16.22
C ALA A 325 26.66 3.72 -14.70
N PRO A 326 26.78 2.59 -13.94
CA PRO A 326 27.14 1.24 -14.42
C PRO A 326 26.06 0.64 -15.32
N ALA A 327 26.47 -0.24 -16.24
CA ALA A 327 25.58 -0.81 -17.24
C ALA A 327 24.52 -1.74 -16.64
N SER A 328 23.30 -1.70 -17.18
CA SER A 328 22.26 -2.70 -16.91
C SER A 328 22.69 -4.10 -17.38
N VAL A 329 22.27 -5.14 -16.65
CA VAL A 329 22.50 -6.53 -17.06
C VAL A 329 21.34 -6.98 -17.93
N VAL A 330 21.59 -7.22 -19.22
CA VAL A 330 20.61 -7.74 -20.18
C VAL A 330 21.04 -9.14 -20.62
N ALA A 331 20.34 -10.17 -20.14
CA ALA A 331 20.68 -11.56 -20.41
C ALA A 331 19.44 -12.44 -20.48
N TYR A 332 19.55 -13.56 -21.20
CA TYR A 332 18.46 -14.52 -21.39
C TYR A 332 17.15 -13.89 -21.87
N CYS A 333 17.23 -12.82 -22.68
CA CYS A 333 16.07 -12.13 -23.20
C CYS A 333 15.88 -12.43 -24.69
N ARG A 334 14.63 -12.36 -25.14
CA ARG A 334 14.30 -12.40 -26.55
C ARG A 334 13.99 -11.00 -27.06
N PHE A 335 14.71 -10.53 -28.07
CA PHE A 335 14.39 -9.29 -28.81
C PHE A 335 15.04 -9.32 -30.19
N LYS A 336 14.40 -8.73 -31.21
CA LYS A 336 14.84 -8.88 -32.61
C LYS A 336 16.25 -8.35 -32.89
N ASP A 337 16.69 -7.37 -32.09
CA ASP A 337 17.98 -6.69 -32.23
C ASP A 337 19.11 -7.40 -31.46
N ALA A 338 18.84 -8.57 -30.85
CA ALA A 338 19.83 -9.33 -30.10
C ALA A 338 20.96 -9.84 -31.02
N ASP A 339 22.20 -9.72 -30.57
CA ASP A 339 23.34 -10.31 -31.27
C ASP A 339 23.33 -11.83 -31.02
N PRO A 340 23.12 -12.67 -32.06
CA PRO A 340 23.06 -14.13 -31.90
C PRO A 340 24.41 -14.74 -31.45
N THR A 341 25.49 -13.94 -31.43
CA THR A 341 26.81 -14.36 -30.97
C THR A 341 27.12 -13.90 -29.55
N ASP A 342 26.19 -13.21 -28.88
CA ASP A 342 26.39 -12.83 -27.49
C ASP A 342 26.51 -14.05 -26.57
N SER A 343 27.21 -13.87 -25.46
CA SER A 343 27.40 -14.93 -24.45
C SER A 343 26.43 -14.79 -23.28
N ASN A 344 25.46 -13.88 -23.39
CA ASN A 344 24.48 -13.58 -22.35
C ASN A 344 23.19 -14.39 -22.53
N GLY A 345 23.09 -15.18 -23.60
CA GLY A 345 21.93 -16.05 -23.86
C GLY A 345 20.73 -15.30 -24.41
N ASN A 346 20.93 -14.10 -24.99
CA ASN A 346 19.85 -13.41 -25.67
C ASN A 346 19.61 -14.02 -27.05
N ILE A 347 18.36 -14.04 -27.50
CA ILE A 347 17.97 -14.69 -28.75
C ILE A 347 17.17 -13.74 -29.66
N PRO A 348 17.45 -13.68 -30.97
CA PRO A 348 16.68 -12.86 -31.91
C PRO A 348 15.51 -13.62 -32.56
N ASP A 349 15.49 -14.96 -32.47
CA ASP A 349 14.51 -15.82 -33.12
C ASP A 349 13.08 -15.52 -32.66
N ASP A 350 12.10 -15.72 -33.54
CA ASP A 350 10.66 -15.52 -33.24
C ASP A 350 10.25 -16.27 -31.96
N PRO A 351 9.57 -15.64 -30.99
CA PRO A 351 9.15 -16.33 -29.77
C PRO A 351 8.10 -17.43 -30.01
N LEU A 352 7.48 -17.50 -31.19
CA LEU A 352 6.47 -18.50 -31.53
C LEU A 352 5.34 -18.59 -30.49
N PHE A 353 4.67 -17.45 -30.25
CA PHE A 353 3.44 -17.41 -29.44
C PHE A 353 2.33 -18.28 -30.06
N LEU A 354 1.41 -18.79 -29.22
CA LEU A 354 0.26 -19.57 -29.68
C LEU A 354 -0.66 -18.77 -30.59
N GLU A 355 -1.16 -17.61 -30.13
CA GLU A 355 -2.09 -16.80 -30.91
C GLU A 355 -2.10 -15.32 -30.48
N VAL A 356 -1.18 -14.53 -31.03
CA VAL A 356 -1.06 -13.08 -30.74
C VAL A 356 -2.35 -12.31 -31.02
N ALA A 357 -3.11 -12.70 -32.05
CA ALA A 357 -4.36 -12.02 -32.42
C ALA A 357 -5.48 -12.18 -31.38
N ASN A 358 -5.42 -13.23 -30.57
CA ASN A 358 -6.32 -13.49 -29.45
C ASN A 358 -5.64 -13.16 -28.10
N GLU A 359 -4.52 -12.45 -28.13
CA GLU A 359 -3.74 -12.05 -26.94
C GLU A 359 -3.22 -13.25 -26.12
N ASP A 360 -3.05 -14.41 -26.76
CA ASP A 360 -2.46 -15.60 -26.14
C ASP A 360 -0.95 -15.62 -26.38
N PHE A 361 -0.21 -15.14 -25.38
CA PHE A 361 1.25 -15.08 -25.38
C PHE A 361 1.93 -16.31 -24.77
N HIS A 362 1.21 -17.41 -24.57
CA HIS A 362 1.88 -18.68 -24.26
C HIS A 362 2.77 -19.10 -25.43
N LEU A 363 3.88 -19.76 -25.09
CA LEU A 363 4.82 -20.25 -26.09
C LEU A 363 4.33 -21.55 -26.70
N ARG A 364 4.52 -21.72 -28.00
CA ARG A 364 4.40 -23.02 -28.64
C ARG A 364 5.48 -23.99 -28.11
N PRO A 365 5.24 -25.32 -28.12
CA PRO A 365 6.24 -26.29 -27.68
C PRO A 365 7.58 -26.26 -28.45
N ASP A 366 7.57 -25.75 -29.69
CA ASP A 366 8.75 -25.60 -30.55
C ASP A 366 9.40 -24.21 -30.47
N SER A 367 8.95 -23.36 -29.54
CA SER A 367 9.50 -22.01 -29.34
C SER A 367 10.97 -22.03 -28.90
N PRO A 368 11.82 -21.16 -29.48
CA PRO A 368 13.20 -21.00 -29.01
C PRO A 368 13.28 -20.36 -27.62
N CYS A 369 12.19 -19.79 -27.10
CA CYS A 369 12.08 -19.22 -25.75
C CYS A 369 11.73 -20.26 -24.67
N THR A 370 11.44 -21.50 -25.05
CA THR A 370 11.05 -22.57 -24.12
C THR A 370 12.28 -23.24 -23.51
N ASN A 371 12.38 -23.25 -22.18
CA ASN A 371 13.47 -23.78 -21.37
C ASN A 371 14.85 -23.18 -21.69
N THR A 372 14.89 -21.93 -22.15
CA THR A 372 16.13 -21.23 -22.55
C THR A 372 16.43 -19.97 -21.73
N GLY A 373 15.58 -19.64 -20.75
CA GLY A 373 15.84 -18.57 -19.79
C GLY A 373 16.99 -18.89 -18.83
N HIS A 374 17.25 -18.01 -17.86
CA HIS A 374 18.37 -18.12 -16.92
C HIS A 374 18.39 -19.49 -16.21
N PRO A 375 19.54 -20.21 -16.17
CA PRO A 375 19.64 -21.58 -15.65
C PRO A 375 19.69 -21.69 -14.12
N GLY A 376 19.52 -20.58 -13.41
CA GLY A 376 19.65 -20.50 -11.95
C GLY A 376 18.40 -21.09 -11.29
N ASP A 377 18.59 -21.78 -10.16
CA ASP A 377 17.50 -22.48 -9.48
C ASP A 377 16.41 -21.52 -8.99
N GLU A 378 16.77 -20.27 -8.65
CA GLU A 378 15.85 -19.21 -8.25
C GLU A 378 14.95 -18.69 -9.40
N TYR A 379 15.27 -19.05 -10.64
CA TYR A 379 14.50 -18.67 -11.83
C TYR A 379 13.72 -19.83 -12.43
N ARG A 380 13.77 -21.05 -11.87
CA ARG A 380 13.08 -22.20 -12.47
C ARG A 380 11.57 -21.99 -12.57
N ASN A 381 10.99 -22.61 -13.58
CA ASN A 381 9.54 -22.77 -13.69
C ASN A 381 9.01 -23.58 -12.49
N ASN A 382 7.71 -23.45 -12.21
CA ASN A 382 7.06 -24.17 -11.09
C ASN A 382 7.14 -25.70 -11.21
N ASN A 383 7.29 -26.22 -12.44
CA ASN A 383 7.47 -27.65 -12.72
C ASN A 383 8.93 -28.13 -12.54
N GLY A 384 9.87 -27.24 -12.16
CA GLY A 384 11.29 -27.52 -11.96
C GLY A 384 12.16 -27.48 -13.23
N SER A 385 11.57 -27.25 -14.41
CA SER A 385 12.32 -27.08 -15.64
C SER A 385 13.12 -25.76 -15.64
N GLN A 386 14.04 -25.61 -16.60
CA GLN A 386 14.70 -24.33 -16.82
C GLN A 386 13.64 -23.28 -17.19
N ASN A 387 13.90 -22.02 -16.85
CA ASN A 387 12.94 -20.93 -17.06
C ASN A 387 12.54 -20.81 -18.55
N ASP A 388 11.25 -20.64 -18.82
CA ASP A 388 10.75 -20.16 -20.11
C ASP A 388 10.85 -18.63 -20.17
N MET A 389 11.39 -18.05 -21.23
CA MET A 389 11.38 -16.58 -21.32
C MET A 389 9.92 -16.07 -21.38
N GLY A 390 9.66 -14.90 -20.78
CA GLY A 390 8.38 -14.21 -20.81
C GLY A 390 7.49 -14.44 -19.57
N ALA A 391 6.28 -13.87 -19.64
CA ALA A 391 5.31 -13.71 -18.55
C ALA A 391 4.83 -15.01 -17.90
N TYR A 392 4.92 -16.13 -18.60
CA TYR A 392 4.44 -17.42 -18.11
C TYR A 392 5.55 -18.31 -17.55
N GLY A 393 6.81 -17.89 -17.64
CA GLY A 393 7.94 -18.63 -17.09
C GLY A 393 8.40 -18.16 -15.72
N GLY A 394 9.25 -18.95 -15.09
CA GLY A 394 9.84 -18.68 -13.79
C GLY A 394 8.87 -18.89 -12.61
N PRO A 395 9.26 -18.47 -11.40
CA PRO A 395 8.57 -18.83 -10.16
C PRO A 395 7.23 -18.09 -9.94
N TYR A 396 6.91 -17.09 -10.76
CA TYR A 396 5.61 -16.41 -10.73
C TYR A 396 4.79 -16.64 -12.00
N GLY A 397 5.28 -17.49 -12.90
CA GLY A 397 4.55 -18.02 -14.04
C GLY A 397 3.54 -19.10 -13.65
N GLU A 398 2.96 -19.77 -14.64
CA GLU A 398 1.98 -20.84 -14.44
C GLU A 398 2.60 -22.20 -14.05
#